data_AF-A0AAE4JAT4-F1
#
_entry.id   AF-A0AAE4JAT4-F1
#
_cell.length_a   1.000
_cell.length_b   1.000
_cell.length_c   1.000
_cell.angle_alpha   90.00
_cell.angle_beta   90.00
_cell.angle_gamma   90.00
#
_symmetry.space_group_name_H-M   'P 1'
#
loop_
_entity.id
_entity.type
_entity.pdbx_description
1 polymer ?
#
loop_
_entity_poly.entity_id
_entity_poly.type
_entity_poly.pdbx_seq_one_letter_code
_entity_poly.pdbx_strand_id
1 'polypeptide(L)'
;MAHLLHIDSSIQGDASVSRRLSARAAAAWRSAHPDGTVTYRDLGAHPIPHVDAAGAMAGRVPPAEHTPEQAAVWARTVELVEEVKAADTVLLGLPLYNFGPPSTVKTWVDHLIAPGLSVDPETNAGLLGGREFVVLASRGGGYGEGTPREGWDHAQQWLPHGVSLTGLEPRFITAELTLAPVRPALAELIPLAEESLAAAERAIDELWVPARV
;
A
#
# COMPACT_ATOMS: atom_id res chain seq x y z
N MET A 1 19.26 2.43 11.42
CA MET A 1 18.12 2.56 12.34
C MET A 1 16.91 2.11 11.56
N ALA A 2 16.07 1.23 12.11
CA ALA A 2 14.92 0.73 11.37
C ALA A 2 13.98 1.89 10.99
N HIS A 3 13.45 1.88 9.77
CA HIS A 3 12.50 2.89 9.30
C HIS A 3 11.25 2.27 8.68
N LEU A 4 10.09 2.77 9.10
CA LEU A 4 8.77 2.39 8.59
C LEU A 4 8.19 3.51 7.73
N LEU A 5 7.80 3.20 6.51
CA LEU A 5 6.89 4.02 5.72
C LEU A 5 5.46 3.49 5.89
N HIS A 6 4.65 4.19 6.68
CA HIS A 6 3.23 3.86 6.90
C HIS A 6 2.35 4.68 5.97
N ILE A 7 1.68 4.00 5.04
CA ILE A 7 0.81 4.57 4.02
C ILE A 7 -0.63 4.15 4.27
N ASP A 8 -1.52 5.12 4.47
CA ASP A 8 -2.96 4.91 4.47
C ASP A 8 -3.60 5.44 3.19
N SER A 9 -4.58 4.72 2.64
CA SER A 9 -5.24 5.12 1.38
C SER A 9 -6.76 5.19 1.43
N SER A 10 -7.37 4.82 2.56
CA SER A 10 -8.82 4.80 2.69
C SER A 10 -9.40 6.21 2.81
N ILE A 11 -10.43 6.50 2.02
CA ILE A 11 -11.22 7.74 2.09
C ILE A 11 -12.20 7.78 3.27
N GLN A 12 -12.31 6.69 4.05
CA GLN A 12 -13.29 6.56 5.13
C GLN A 12 -12.77 7.05 6.49
N GLY A 13 -11.54 7.56 6.58
CA GLY A 13 -10.93 8.00 7.85
C GLY A 13 -11.06 6.92 8.93
N ASP A 14 -11.43 7.32 10.15
CA ASP A 14 -11.51 6.44 11.32
C ASP A 14 -12.48 5.25 11.17
N ALA A 15 -13.44 5.33 10.25
CA ALA A 15 -14.37 4.22 9.96
C ALA A 15 -13.72 3.10 9.12
N SER A 16 -12.48 3.29 8.65
CA SER A 16 -11.80 2.35 7.79
C SER A 16 -11.19 1.16 8.53
N VAL A 17 -11.57 -0.05 8.13
CA VAL A 17 -10.94 -1.29 8.62
C VAL A 17 -9.46 -1.36 8.23
N SER A 18 -9.09 -1.02 6.99
CA SER A 18 -7.68 -1.06 6.58
C SER A 18 -6.80 -0.08 7.36
N ARG A 19 -7.32 1.10 7.75
CA ARG A 19 -6.60 2.05 8.63
C ARG A 19 -6.45 1.53 10.05
N ARG A 20 -7.49 0.88 10.60
CA ARG A 20 -7.38 0.23 11.92
C ARG A 20 -6.30 -0.85 11.92
N LEU A 21 -6.25 -1.67 10.86
CA LEU A 21 -5.24 -2.72 10.72
C LEU A 21 -3.83 -2.14 10.51
N SER A 22 -3.67 -1.13 9.66
CA SER A 22 -2.37 -0.49 9.44
C SER A 22 -1.88 0.24 10.70
N ALA A 23 -2.75 0.88 11.47
CA ALA A 23 -2.41 1.48 12.75
C ALA A 23 -1.96 0.43 13.78
N ARG A 24 -2.64 -0.72 13.86
CA ARG A 24 -2.23 -1.85 14.70
C ARG A 24 -0.85 -2.37 14.30
N ALA A 25 -0.63 -2.57 13.01
CA ALA A 25 0.66 -3.01 12.49
C ALA A 25 1.77 -2.00 12.76
N ALA A 26 1.54 -0.70 12.55
CA ALA A 26 2.51 0.33 12.88
C ALA A 26 2.83 0.37 14.39
N ALA A 27 1.87 0.07 15.27
CA ALA A 27 2.11 -0.06 16.70
C ALA A 27 2.96 -1.29 17.04
N ALA A 28 2.65 -2.45 16.45
CA ALA A 28 3.47 -3.67 16.62
C ALA A 28 4.91 -3.46 16.11
N TRP A 29 5.08 -2.82 14.96
CA TRP A 29 6.38 -2.49 14.40
C TRP A 29 7.20 -1.60 15.34
N ARG A 30 6.60 -0.53 15.90
CA ARG A 30 7.27 0.35 16.88
C ARG A 30 7.65 -0.39 18.15
N SER A 31 6.83 -1.33 18.60
CA SER A 31 7.15 -2.15 19.78
C SER A 31 8.36 -3.06 19.53
N ALA A 32 8.52 -3.57 18.31
CA ALA A 32 9.65 -4.40 17.92
C ALA A 32 10.92 -3.57 17.60
N HIS A 33 10.74 -2.30 17.23
CA HIS A 33 11.81 -1.37 16.86
C HIS A 33 11.73 -0.10 17.72
N PRO A 34 12.12 -0.15 19.01
CA PRO A 34 11.94 0.97 19.94
C PRO A 34 12.71 2.24 19.53
N ASP A 35 13.84 2.08 18.84
CA ASP A 35 14.62 3.19 18.27
C ASP A 35 14.24 3.49 16.82
N GLY A 36 13.23 2.81 16.27
CA GLY A 36 12.79 2.96 14.90
C GLY A 36 12.08 4.28 14.64
N THR A 37 12.18 4.78 13.41
CA THR A 37 11.47 6.00 12.98
C THR A 37 10.34 5.67 12.01
N VAL A 38 9.35 6.56 11.92
CA VAL A 38 8.19 6.35 11.05
C VAL A 38 7.93 7.58 10.20
N THR A 39 7.86 7.40 8.90
CA THR A 39 7.26 8.36 7.96
C THR A 39 5.81 7.95 7.73
N TYR A 40 4.87 8.89 7.90
CA TYR A 40 3.45 8.64 7.68
C TYR A 40 2.95 9.40 6.46
N ARG A 41 2.30 8.70 5.52
CA ARG A 41 1.70 9.27 4.32
C ARG A 41 0.24 8.87 4.22
N ASP A 42 -0.63 9.87 4.10
CA ASP A 42 -2.06 9.65 3.99
C ASP A 42 -2.56 10.01 2.59
N LEU A 43 -2.65 9.01 1.72
CA LEU A 43 -3.15 9.14 0.35
C LEU A 43 -4.68 9.37 0.30
N GLY A 44 -5.41 9.04 1.36
CA GLY A 44 -6.85 9.25 1.43
C GLY A 44 -7.22 10.69 1.82
N ALA A 45 -6.44 11.30 2.73
CA ALA A 45 -6.63 12.67 3.20
C ALA A 45 -5.86 13.69 2.37
N HIS A 46 -4.65 13.34 1.91
CA HIS A 46 -3.76 14.20 1.14
C HIS A 46 -3.40 13.52 -0.20
N PRO A 47 -4.36 13.45 -1.14
CA PRO A 47 -4.14 12.78 -2.41
C PRO A 47 -3.02 13.46 -3.19
N ILE A 48 -2.22 12.65 -3.87
CA ILE A 48 -1.12 13.09 -4.71
C ILE A 48 -1.70 13.42 -6.11
N PRO A 49 -1.27 14.51 -6.77
CA PRO A 49 -1.66 14.78 -8.16
C PRO A 49 -1.29 13.63 -9.09
N HIS A 50 -2.14 13.35 -10.08
CA HIS A 50 -1.85 12.34 -11.10
C HIS A 50 -0.60 12.69 -11.93
N VAL A 51 0.08 11.66 -12.43
CA VAL A 51 1.10 11.82 -13.46
C VAL A 51 0.41 12.29 -14.74
N ASP A 52 0.68 13.52 -15.14
CA ASP A 52 0.16 14.14 -16.35
C ASP A 52 1.16 14.08 -17.51
N ALA A 53 0.90 14.79 -18.61
CA ALA A 53 1.80 14.82 -19.76
C ALA A 53 3.19 15.38 -19.40
N ALA A 54 3.28 16.34 -18.48
CA ALA A 54 4.56 16.87 -18.02
C ALA A 54 5.32 15.81 -17.21
N GLY A 55 4.65 15.12 -16.29
CA GLY A 55 5.23 13.99 -15.55
C GLY A 55 5.72 12.86 -16.44
N ALA A 56 4.91 12.47 -17.44
CA ALA A 56 5.28 11.45 -18.40
C ALA A 56 6.51 11.83 -19.24
N MET A 57 6.68 13.12 -19.55
CA MET A 57 7.88 13.62 -20.24
C MET A 57 9.08 13.73 -19.28
N ALA A 58 8.87 14.17 -18.04
CA ALA A 58 9.93 14.33 -17.05
C ALA A 58 10.73 13.03 -16.82
N GLY A 59 10.05 11.87 -16.87
CA GLY A 59 10.71 10.56 -16.78
C GLY A 59 11.48 10.11 -18.04
N ARG A 60 11.50 10.91 -19.11
CA ARG A 60 12.15 10.60 -20.40
C ARG A 60 13.29 11.54 -20.77
N VAL A 61 13.41 12.68 -20.09
CA VAL A 61 14.46 13.68 -20.33
C VAL A 61 15.29 13.90 -19.06
N PRO A 62 16.58 14.25 -19.19
CA PRO A 62 17.42 14.53 -18.03
C PRO A 62 16.84 15.66 -17.16
N PRO A 63 16.99 15.62 -15.82
CA PRO A 63 16.48 16.67 -14.92
C PRO A 63 16.95 18.10 -15.27
N ALA A 64 18.14 18.23 -15.86
CA ALA A 64 18.69 19.52 -16.30
C ALA A 64 17.90 20.18 -17.46
N GLU A 65 17.08 19.40 -18.18
CA GLU A 65 16.27 19.86 -19.32
C GLU A 65 14.79 20.04 -18.96
N HIS A 66 14.43 19.84 -17.69
CA HIS A 66 13.04 19.94 -17.25
C HIS A 66 12.50 21.36 -17.36
N THR A 67 11.31 21.52 -17.92
CA THR A 67 10.52 22.75 -17.72
C THR A 67 10.15 22.89 -16.23
N PRO A 68 9.74 24.09 -15.76
CA PRO A 68 9.31 24.26 -14.37
C PRO A 68 8.21 23.28 -13.94
N GLU A 69 7.26 22.98 -14.83
CA GLU A 69 6.17 22.03 -14.58
C GLU A 69 6.70 20.59 -14.48
N GLN A 70 7.60 20.19 -15.39
CA GLN A 70 8.24 18.87 -15.37
C GLN A 70 9.06 18.69 -14.09
N ALA A 71 9.83 19.71 -13.69
CA ALA A 71 10.64 19.71 -12.48
C ALA A 71 9.78 19.58 -11.22
N ALA A 72 8.62 20.25 -11.17
CA ALA A 72 7.69 20.14 -10.05
C ALA A 72 7.10 18.72 -9.91
N VAL A 73 6.72 18.08 -11.02
CA VAL A 73 6.24 16.69 -11.00
C VAL A 73 7.38 15.73 -10.67
N TRP A 74 8.57 15.95 -11.22
CA TRP A 74 9.75 15.12 -10.95
C TRP A 74 10.20 15.19 -9.49
N ALA A 75 10.19 16.38 -8.87
CA ALA A 75 10.52 16.56 -7.46
C ALA A 75 9.61 15.72 -6.55
N ARG A 76 8.32 15.66 -6.88
CA ARG A 76 7.35 14.78 -6.19
C ARG A 76 7.64 13.30 -6.42
N THR A 77 7.95 12.91 -7.65
CA THR A 77 8.38 11.53 -7.94
C THR A 77 9.61 11.14 -7.10
N VAL A 78 10.61 12.04 -7.02
CA VAL A 78 11.80 11.85 -6.19
C VAL A 78 11.41 11.70 -4.72
N GLU A 79 10.60 12.60 -4.17
CA GLU A 79 10.11 12.53 -2.78
C GLU A 79 9.49 11.15 -2.47
N LEU A 80 8.56 10.68 -3.30
CA LEU A 80 7.83 9.43 -3.08
C LEU A 80 8.73 8.19 -3.21
N VAL A 81 9.67 8.19 -4.15
CA VAL A 81 10.63 7.09 -4.29
C VAL A 81 11.64 7.07 -3.15
N GLU A 82 12.12 8.23 -2.72
CA GLU A 82 13.07 8.33 -1.60
C GLU A 82 12.44 7.94 -0.26
N GLU A 83 11.14 8.21 -0.04
CA GLU A 83 10.40 7.67 1.11
C GLU A 83 10.45 6.13 1.16
N VAL A 84 10.25 5.46 0.02
CA VAL A 84 10.32 4.00 -0.06
C VAL A 84 11.75 3.50 0.10
N LYS A 85 12.74 4.19 -0.48
CA LYS A 85 14.15 3.80 -0.35
C LYS A 85 14.65 3.91 1.08
N ALA A 86 14.22 4.93 1.80
CA ALA A 86 14.61 5.18 3.20
C ALA A 86 14.00 4.18 4.17
N ALA A 87 12.93 3.48 3.78
CA ALA A 87 12.24 2.50 4.61
C ALA A 87 12.87 1.10 4.50
N ASP A 88 12.92 0.40 5.62
CA ASP A 88 13.16 -1.05 5.67
C ASP A 88 11.84 -1.81 5.54
N THR A 89 10.75 -1.21 6.05
CA THR A 89 9.37 -1.73 5.97
C THR A 89 8.46 -0.69 5.33
N VAL A 90 7.75 -1.08 4.27
CA VAL A 90 6.63 -0.33 3.69
C VAL A 90 5.34 -0.99 4.13
N LEU A 91 4.43 -0.21 4.71
CA LEU A 91 3.15 -0.67 5.23
C LEU A 91 2.02 0.08 4.53
N LEU A 92 1.18 -0.62 3.77
CA LEU A 92 0.10 -0.03 3.00
C LEU A 92 -1.27 -0.52 3.46
N GLY A 93 -2.13 0.37 3.95
CA GLY A 93 -3.56 0.09 4.10
C GLY A 93 -4.27 0.17 2.74
N LEU A 94 -4.90 -0.92 2.29
CA LEU A 94 -5.49 -1.06 0.94
C LEU A 94 -6.95 -1.52 0.99
N PRO A 95 -7.93 -0.60 1.08
CA PRO A 95 -9.33 -0.98 0.93
C PRO A 95 -9.68 -1.27 -0.53
N LEU A 96 -10.57 -2.25 -0.76
CA LEU A 96 -11.13 -2.54 -2.08
C LEU A 96 -12.28 -1.57 -2.40
N TYR A 97 -12.14 -0.76 -3.45
CA TYR A 97 -13.18 0.17 -3.92
C TYR A 97 -13.53 -0.11 -5.37
N ASN A 98 -14.82 -0.33 -5.65
CA ASN A 98 -15.32 -0.62 -7.00
C ASN A 98 -14.49 -1.71 -7.70
N PHE A 99 -14.17 -2.78 -6.96
CA PHE A 99 -13.37 -3.93 -7.41
C PHE A 99 -11.89 -3.66 -7.67
N GLY A 100 -11.41 -2.42 -7.51
CA GLY A 100 -10.01 -2.03 -7.69
C GLY A 100 -9.37 -1.39 -6.45
N PRO A 101 -8.09 -1.01 -6.54
CA PRO A 101 -7.44 -0.23 -5.49
C PRO A 101 -8.03 1.19 -5.45
N PRO A 102 -7.85 1.94 -4.35
CA PRO A 102 -8.12 3.38 -4.38
C PRO A 102 -7.31 4.04 -5.50
N SER A 103 -7.92 4.96 -6.24
CA SER A 103 -7.24 5.65 -7.36
C SER A 103 -5.97 6.38 -6.92
N THR A 104 -5.90 6.78 -5.65
CA THR A 104 -4.73 7.40 -5.03
C THR A 104 -3.57 6.42 -4.85
N VAL A 105 -3.84 5.13 -4.61
CA VAL A 105 -2.80 4.08 -4.61
C VAL A 105 -2.28 3.84 -6.02
N LYS A 106 -3.17 3.82 -7.03
CA LYS A 106 -2.73 3.73 -8.43
C LYS A 106 -1.80 4.89 -8.80
N THR A 107 -2.16 6.09 -8.36
CA THR A 107 -1.35 7.31 -8.58
C THR A 107 -0.01 7.25 -7.86
N TRP A 108 0.02 6.76 -6.63
CA TRP A 108 1.26 6.52 -5.90
C TRP A 108 2.17 5.53 -6.63
N VAL A 109 1.62 4.39 -7.09
CA VAL A 109 2.37 3.41 -7.90
C VAL A 109 2.88 4.03 -9.21
N ASP A 110 2.08 4.87 -9.88
CA ASP A 110 2.52 5.55 -11.11
C ASP A 110 3.76 6.44 -10.88
N HIS A 111 3.84 7.12 -9.74
CA HIS A 111 5.04 7.85 -9.36
C HIS A 111 6.22 6.93 -9.00
N LEU A 112 5.96 5.73 -8.46
CA LEU A 112 7.03 4.79 -8.17
C LEU A 112 7.64 4.15 -9.41
N ILE A 113 7.00 4.19 -10.57
CA ILE A 113 7.58 3.66 -11.82
C ILE A 113 8.42 4.76 -12.48
N ALA A 114 9.67 4.92 -12.03
CA ALA A 114 10.56 6.01 -12.42
C ALA A 114 11.97 5.49 -12.75
N PRO A 115 12.31 5.35 -14.05
CA PRO A 115 13.66 4.99 -14.48
C PRO A 115 14.73 5.93 -13.90
N GLY A 116 15.84 5.36 -13.43
CA GLY A 116 16.92 6.09 -12.76
C GLY A 116 16.68 6.37 -11.27
N LEU A 117 15.45 6.19 -10.76
CA LEU A 117 15.14 6.33 -9.34
C LEU A 117 14.79 4.99 -8.70
N SER A 118 13.80 4.28 -9.24
CA SER A 118 13.28 3.01 -8.71
C SER A 118 13.49 1.81 -9.64
N VAL A 119 13.91 2.08 -10.88
CA VAL A 119 14.27 1.08 -11.89
C VAL A 119 15.62 1.45 -12.46
N ASP A 120 16.55 0.51 -12.47
CA ASP A 120 17.87 0.69 -13.07
C ASP A 120 17.72 0.92 -14.59
N PRO A 121 18.23 2.02 -15.15
CA PRO A 121 17.98 2.38 -16.55
C PRO A 121 18.74 1.51 -17.56
N GLU A 122 19.76 0.77 -17.14
CA GLU A 122 20.59 -0.06 -18.02
C GLU A 122 20.13 -1.52 -18.00
N THR A 123 19.84 -2.04 -16.81
CA THR A 123 19.52 -3.45 -16.56
C THR A 123 18.02 -3.71 -16.42
N ASN A 124 17.20 -2.67 -16.23
CA ASN A 124 15.79 -2.76 -15.84
C ASN A 124 15.54 -3.46 -14.49
N ALA A 125 16.58 -3.61 -13.66
CA ALA A 125 16.42 -4.16 -12.32
C ALA A 125 15.65 -3.21 -11.41
N GLY A 126 14.76 -3.75 -10.57
CA GLY A 126 14.07 -2.97 -9.55
C GLY A 126 15.02 -2.55 -8.42
N LEU A 127 14.96 -1.27 -8.04
CA LEU A 127 15.84 -0.67 -7.01
C LEU A 127 15.17 -0.54 -5.63
N LEU A 128 13.89 -0.90 -5.52
CA LEU A 128 13.10 -0.87 -4.29
C LEU A 128 12.91 -2.26 -3.68
N GLY A 129 13.55 -3.29 -4.21
CA GLY A 129 13.54 -4.64 -3.63
C GLY A 129 14.30 -4.73 -2.30
N GLY A 130 14.15 -5.87 -1.62
CA GLY A 130 14.79 -6.14 -0.33
C GLY A 130 14.15 -5.45 0.88
N ARG A 131 13.13 -4.61 0.66
CA ARG A 131 12.27 -4.08 1.73
C ARG A 131 11.14 -5.05 2.04
N GLU A 132 10.72 -5.09 3.30
CA GLU A 132 9.47 -5.75 3.65
C GLU A 132 8.29 -4.88 3.17
N PHE A 133 7.42 -5.40 2.30
CA PHE A 133 6.22 -4.68 1.86
C PHE A 133 4.96 -5.39 2.34
N VAL A 134 4.33 -4.85 3.40
CA VAL A 134 3.14 -5.41 4.03
C VAL A 134 1.90 -4.63 3.60
N VAL A 135 0.86 -5.33 3.16
CA VAL A 135 -0.38 -4.73 2.67
C VAL A 135 -1.56 -5.21 3.52
N LEU A 136 -2.20 -4.28 4.23
CA LEU A 136 -3.39 -4.54 5.04
C LEU A 136 -4.62 -4.29 4.18
N ALA A 137 -5.10 -5.35 3.53
CA ALA A 137 -6.24 -5.28 2.64
C ALA A 137 -7.57 -5.38 3.41
N SER A 138 -8.57 -4.62 2.98
CA SER A 138 -9.93 -4.74 3.53
C SER A 138 -10.98 -4.83 2.42
N ARG A 139 -11.86 -5.81 2.49
CA ARG A 139 -12.91 -6.08 1.49
C ARG A 139 -14.29 -6.06 2.13
N GLY A 140 -15.23 -5.34 1.52
CA GLY A 140 -16.59 -5.23 2.06
C GLY A 140 -17.41 -6.52 1.98
N GLY A 141 -17.12 -7.39 1.01
CA GLY A 141 -17.75 -8.68 0.81
C GLY A 141 -16.72 -9.80 0.70
N GLY A 142 -17.17 -11.02 0.36
CA GLY A 142 -16.30 -12.15 0.03
C GLY A 142 -15.88 -12.13 -1.45
N TYR A 143 -14.60 -12.40 -1.69
CA TYR A 143 -13.97 -12.42 -3.03
C TYR A 143 -13.02 -13.62 -3.22
N GLY A 144 -12.90 -14.47 -2.19
CA GLY A 144 -12.11 -15.69 -2.25
C GLY A 144 -12.80 -16.80 -3.05
N GLU A 145 -12.12 -17.93 -3.14
CA GLU A 145 -12.60 -19.14 -3.79
C GLU A 145 -13.99 -19.54 -3.27
N GLY A 146 -14.90 -19.90 -4.19
CA GLY A 146 -16.26 -20.32 -3.89
C GLY A 146 -17.24 -19.19 -3.55
N THR A 147 -16.81 -17.92 -3.51
CA THR A 147 -17.71 -16.79 -3.25
C THR A 147 -18.38 -16.30 -4.54
N PRO A 148 -19.58 -15.67 -4.48
CA PRO A 148 -20.26 -15.16 -5.69
C PRO A 148 -19.48 -14.11 -6.49
N ARG A 149 -18.41 -13.54 -5.93
CA ARG A 149 -17.53 -12.54 -6.55
C ARG A 149 -16.07 -13.00 -6.58
N GLU A 150 -15.85 -14.31 -6.58
CA GLU A 150 -14.53 -14.88 -6.80
C GLU A 150 -13.87 -14.25 -8.05
N GLY A 151 -12.62 -13.83 -7.91
CA GLY A 151 -11.85 -13.20 -8.99
C GLY A 151 -12.14 -11.72 -9.25
N TRP A 152 -13.06 -11.10 -8.51
CA TRP A 152 -13.40 -9.67 -8.67
C TRP A 152 -12.60 -8.75 -7.76
N ASP A 153 -11.65 -9.25 -6.97
CA ASP A 153 -10.66 -8.39 -6.33
C ASP A 153 -9.53 -8.11 -7.33
N HIS A 154 -9.63 -6.99 -8.04
CA HIS A 154 -8.54 -6.52 -8.89
C HIS A 154 -7.51 -5.68 -8.14
N ALA A 155 -7.71 -5.31 -6.87
CA ALA A 155 -6.71 -4.57 -6.10
C ALA A 155 -5.53 -5.46 -5.71
N GLN A 156 -5.81 -6.58 -5.05
CA GLN A 156 -4.78 -7.52 -4.60
C GLN A 156 -4.10 -8.24 -5.77
N GLN A 157 -4.81 -8.46 -6.87
CA GLN A 157 -4.25 -9.08 -8.08
C GLN A 157 -3.42 -8.08 -8.92
N TRP A 158 -3.84 -6.81 -8.97
CA TRP A 158 -3.11 -5.78 -9.71
C TRP A 158 -1.82 -5.36 -9.00
N LEU A 159 -1.84 -5.16 -7.68
CA LEU A 159 -0.71 -4.53 -6.99
C LEU A 159 0.65 -5.22 -7.21
N PRO A 160 0.78 -6.57 -7.14
CA PRO A 160 2.05 -7.25 -7.45
C PRO A 160 2.57 -6.92 -8.86
N HIS A 161 1.68 -6.87 -9.85
CA HIS A 161 2.04 -6.48 -11.21
C HIS A 161 2.39 -4.99 -11.29
N GLY A 162 1.61 -4.13 -10.63
CA GLY A 162 1.79 -2.69 -10.62
C GLY A 162 3.14 -2.23 -10.08
N VAL A 163 3.67 -2.92 -9.06
CA VAL A 163 4.98 -2.59 -8.47
C VAL A 163 6.13 -3.47 -8.99
N SER A 164 5.87 -4.46 -9.86
CA SER A 164 6.84 -5.46 -10.28
C SER A 164 8.16 -4.88 -10.81
N LEU A 165 8.10 -3.80 -11.60
CA LEU A 165 9.28 -3.14 -12.16
C LEU A 165 10.20 -2.55 -11.07
N THR A 166 9.65 -2.22 -9.91
CA THR A 166 10.40 -1.59 -8.81
C THR A 166 11.11 -2.62 -7.93
N GLY A 167 10.74 -3.90 -8.03
CA GLY A 167 11.25 -4.98 -7.16
C GLY A 167 10.56 -5.10 -5.80
N LEU A 168 9.54 -4.29 -5.50
CA LEU A 168 8.70 -4.47 -4.31
C LEU A 168 7.85 -5.74 -4.43
N GLU A 169 7.75 -6.50 -3.33
CA GLU A 169 6.99 -7.75 -3.27
C GLU A 169 5.92 -7.67 -2.17
N PRO A 170 4.65 -7.39 -2.51
CA PRO A 170 3.61 -7.21 -1.51
C PRO A 170 3.21 -8.52 -0.83
N ARG A 171 3.21 -8.51 0.50
CA ARG A 171 2.64 -9.55 1.36
C ARG A 171 1.32 -9.08 1.96
N PHE A 172 0.23 -9.77 1.63
CA PHE A 172 -1.11 -9.37 2.04
C PHE A 172 -1.53 -9.98 3.38
N ILE A 173 -2.18 -9.16 4.20
CA ILE A 173 -3.04 -9.58 5.31
C ILE A 173 -4.42 -8.98 5.04
N THR A 174 -5.44 -9.83 4.91
CA THR A 174 -6.76 -9.42 4.43
C THR A 174 -7.82 -9.62 5.51
N ALA A 175 -8.62 -8.58 5.75
CA ALA A 175 -9.92 -8.70 6.42
C ALA A 175 -11.04 -8.57 5.40
N GLU A 176 -11.98 -9.50 5.39
CA GLU A 176 -13.12 -9.51 4.47
C GLU A 176 -14.47 -9.38 5.17
N LEU A 177 -15.53 -9.27 4.37
CA LEU A 177 -16.91 -9.08 4.85
C LEU A 177 -17.07 -7.84 5.76
N THR A 178 -16.24 -6.81 5.58
CA THR A 178 -16.22 -5.65 6.48
C THR A 178 -17.51 -4.82 6.45
N LEU A 179 -18.39 -5.03 5.47
CA LEU A 179 -19.71 -4.40 5.42
C LEU A 179 -20.80 -5.20 6.12
N ALA A 180 -20.54 -6.43 6.57
CA ALA A 180 -21.54 -7.27 7.22
C ALA A 180 -22.24 -6.60 8.42
N PRO A 181 -21.52 -5.88 9.33
CA PRO A 181 -22.16 -5.21 10.47
C PRO A 181 -23.10 -4.05 10.11
N VAL A 182 -22.98 -3.49 8.90
CA VAL A 182 -23.71 -2.27 8.46
C VAL A 182 -24.62 -2.51 7.26
N ARG A 183 -24.73 -3.76 6.79
CA ARG A 183 -25.60 -4.18 5.69
C ARG A 183 -26.52 -5.29 6.19
N PRO A 184 -27.82 -5.01 6.40
CA PRO A 184 -28.77 -6.02 6.88
C PRO A 184 -28.80 -7.31 6.04
N ALA A 185 -28.60 -7.20 4.73
CA ALA A 185 -28.52 -8.35 3.82
C ALA A 185 -27.32 -9.28 4.05
N LEU A 186 -26.33 -8.85 4.85
CA LEU A 186 -25.12 -9.59 5.18
C LEU A 186 -25.05 -9.94 6.68
N ALA A 187 -26.13 -9.71 7.44
CA ALA A 187 -26.12 -9.87 8.90
C ALA A 187 -25.76 -11.29 9.36
N GLU A 188 -26.18 -12.31 8.60
CA GLU A 188 -25.83 -13.71 8.88
C GLU A 188 -24.33 -14.01 8.72
N LEU A 189 -23.58 -13.14 8.04
CA LEU A 189 -22.14 -13.28 7.81
C LEU A 189 -21.29 -12.53 8.86
N ILE A 190 -21.90 -11.87 9.83
CA ILE A 190 -21.17 -11.14 10.88
C ILE A 190 -20.17 -12.03 11.62
N PRO A 191 -20.50 -13.27 12.04
CA PRO A 191 -19.51 -14.14 12.69
C PRO A 191 -18.27 -14.42 11.83
N LEU A 192 -18.46 -14.60 10.51
CA LEU A 192 -17.34 -14.80 9.58
C LEU A 192 -16.51 -13.52 9.40
N ALA A 193 -17.15 -12.36 9.41
CA ALA A 193 -16.44 -11.08 9.37
C ALA A 193 -15.58 -10.86 10.62
N GLU A 194 -16.09 -11.20 11.80
CA GLU A 194 -15.36 -11.14 13.07
C GLU A 194 -14.17 -12.10 13.09
N GLU A 195 -14.37 -13.34 12.60
CA GLU A 195 -13.30 -14.33 12.49
C GLU A 195 -12.20 -13.85 11.52
N SER A 196 -12.59 -13.33 10.35
CA SER A 196 -11.65 -12.77 9.37
C SER A 196 -10.84 -11.61 9.93
N LEU A 197 -11.51 -10.67 10.62
CA LEU A 197 -10.83 -9.54 11.27
C LEU A 197 -9.86 -10.03 12.35
N ALA A 198 -10.29 -10.95 13.21
CA ALA A 198 -9.44 -11.49 14.27
C ALA A 198 -8.24 -12.27 13.71
N ALA A 199 -8.40 -12.97 12.59
CA ALA A 199 -7.29 -13.64 11.89
C ALA A 199 -6.28 -12.63 11.34
N ALA A 200 -6.75 -11.54 10.74
CA ALA A 200 -5.89 -10.45 10.28
C ALA A 200 -5.12 -9.80 11.45
N GLU A 201 -5.79 -9.54 12.57
CA GLU A 201 -5.17 -8.98 13.77
C GLU A 201 -4.09 -9.92 14.36
N ARG A 202 -4.36 -11.23 14.44
CA ARG A 202 -3.35 -12.22 14.86
C ARG A 202 -2.14 -12.25 13.93
N ALA A 203 -2.38 -12.25 12.62
CA ALA A 203 -1.29 -12.24 11.63
C ALA A 203 -0.43 -10.97 11.74
N ILE A 204 -1.04 -9.81 12.07
CA ILE A 204 -0.32 -8.57 12.34
C ILE A 204 0.55 -8.67 13.59
N ASP A 205 0.00 -9.24 14.67
CA ASP A 205 0.69 -9.34 15.95
C ASP A 205 1.92 -10.26 15.87
N GLU A 206 1.96 -11.18 14.90
CA GLU A 206 3.05 -12.15 14.70
C GLU A 206 4.19 -11.62 13.78
N LEU A 207 4.03 -10.46 13.13
CA LEU A 207 4.95 -10.00 12.08
C LEU A 207 6.40 -9.76 12.53
N TRP A 208 6.55 -9.10 13.67
CA TRP A 208 7.86 -8.64 14.16
C TRP A 208 8.16 -9.18 15.56
N VAL A 209 7.56 -10.32 15.92
CA VAL A 209 7.87 -11.01 17.16
C VAL A 209 9.23 -11.69 17.00
N PRO A 210 10.20 -11.48 17.91
CA PRO A 210 11.45 -12.22 17.88
C PRO A 210 11.16 -13.73 17.93
N ALA A 211 11.86 -14.52 17.10
CA ALA A 211 11.73 -15.97 17.14
C ALA A 211 11.89 -16.45 18.60
N ARG A 212 10.92 -17.24 19.09
CA ARG A 212 11.03 -17.82 20.43
C ARG A 212 12.23 -18.76 20.43
N VAL A 213 13.25 -18.40 21.22
CA VAL A 213 14.43 -19.23 21.51
C VAL A 213 14.01 -20.51 22.23
#